data_AF-A0A8K0L141-F1
#
_entry.id   AF-A0A8K0L141-F1
#
_cell.length_a   1.000
_cell.length_b   1.000
_cell.length_c   1.000
_cell.angle_alpha   90.00
_cell.angle_beta   90.00
_cell.angle_gamma   90.00
#
_symmetry.space_group_name_H-M   'P 1'
#
loop_
_entity.id
_entity.type
_entity.pdbx_description
1 polymer ?
#
loop_
_entity_poly.entity_id
_entity_poly.type
_entity_poly.pdbx_seq_one_letter_code
_entity_poly.pdbx_strand_id
1 'polypeptide(L)'
;MWKQTSFVLGLTASVLAKYDSYILAPSSRTLHPVSTFGTINGTVSNADSLASSSPGSATFTDTSSVTYDFGKDIAGLVTLDIGETSADQFIGFTFSESSLWISSEGSDATQDAGIDEIIGFFPTGPGTYTSLEQSAQISSGLRSRWTPYGAPAPEASTAISPYIGGYEIQTHTLAGNVSASLDLIRLQWGFMLDDPRMTNSTFIEGYRNDGELKYAPYSNDPRISHSHGWATGPTSYLTFYVAGLQVVTAAGQTWRVAPQLGDLQRVDAGYQTPLGSFAAQTNATGDGGLSTDFSTPDGTAGSVAIPYPSCDGLLTLTRQGEQEACVTVEVKGQSQAKGNLEVAGIDGGSYRMVFECQS
;
A
#
# COMPACT_ATOMS: atom_id res chain seq x y z
N MET A 1 -54.67 17.32 -25.23
CA MET A 1 -53.61 17.14 -26.25
C MET A 1 -52.34 16.72 -25.52
N TRP A 2 -52.15 15.41 -25.37
CA TRP A 2 -50.96 14.80 -24.80
C TRP A 2 -49.90 14.72 -25.90
N LYS A 3 -48.66 15.15 -25.62
CA LYS A 3 -47.51 14.78 -26.44
C LYS A 3 -46.66 13.84 -25.62
N GLN A 4 -46.85 12.53 -25.88
CA GLN A 4 -45.87 11.50 -25.56
C GLN A 4 -44.54 11.90 -26.19
N THR A 5 -43.52 12.05 -25.35
CA THR A 5 -42.14 12.15 -25.83
C THR A 5 -41.51 10.82 -25.42
N SER A 6 -41.43 9.90 -26.37
CA SER A 6 -40.76 8.62 -26.17
C SER A 6 -39.27 8.89 -26.02
N PHE A 7 -38.73 8.75 -24.80
CA PHE A 7 -37.30 8.60 -24.61
C PHE A 7 -36.93 7.18 -25.03
N VAL A 8 -36.29 7.06 -26.18
CA VAL A 8 -35.61 5.83 -26.58
C VAL A 8 -34.37 5.73 -25.69
N LEU A 9 -34.39 4.78 -24.74
CA LEU A 9 -33.19 4.36 -24.04
C LEU A 9 -32.29 3.66 -25.07
N GLY A 10 -31.36 4.42 -25.65
CA GLY A 10 -30.27 3.85 -26.42
C GLY A 10 -29.37 3.07 -25.47
N LEU A 11 -29.46 1.74 -25.50
CA LEU A 11 -28.40 0.86 -25.00
C LEU A 11 -27.14 1.14 -25.82
N THR A 12 -26.35 2.12 -25.41
CA THR A 12 -24.96 2.19 -25.84
C THR A 12 -24.26 1.04 -25.13
N ALA A 13 -24.07 -0.07 -25.85
CA ALA A 13 -23.07 -1.05 -25.51
C ALA A 13 -21.74 -0.29 -25.39
N SER A 14 -21.32 -0.07 -24.16
CA SER A 14 -20.04 0.52 -23.81
C SER A 14 -18.95 -0.29 -24.51
N VAL A 15 -18.19 0.38 -25.38
CA VAL A 15 -16.97 -0.15 -26.00
C VAL A 15 -15.88 -0.23 -24.92
N LEU A 16 -16.08 -1.08 -23.91
CA LEU A 16 -15.12 -1.33 -22.83
C LEU A 16 -13.90 -2.13 -23.35
N ALA A 17 -14.07 -2.87 -24.45
CA ALA A 17 -13.09 -3.84 -24.94
C ALA A 17 -11.81 -3.28 -25.60
N LYS A 18 -11.65 -1.95 -25.76
CA LYS A 18 -10.42 -1.37 -26.36
C LYS A 18 -9.43 -0.81 -25.34
N TYR A 19 -9.85 -0.48 -24.12
CA TYR A 19 -8.92 0.05 -23.11
C TYR A 19 -8.13 -1.06 -22.42
N ASP A 20 -8.76 -2.21 -22.20
CA ASP A 20 -8.14 -3.35 -21.51
C ASP A 20 -6.89 -3.87 -22.24
N SER A 21 -6.84 -3.79 -23.57
CA SER A 21 -5.66 -4.16 -24.36
C SER A 21 -4.43 -3.26 -24.13
N TYR A 22 -4.63 -2.09 -23.51
CA TYR A 22 -3.55 -1.17 -23.14
C TYR A 22 -3.19 -1.27 -21.65
N ILE A 23 -3.87 -2.12 -20.88
CA ILE A 23 -3.51 -2.40 -19.49
C ILE A 23 -2.36 -3.42 -19.52
N LEU A 24 -1.13 -2.91 -19.53
CA LEU A 24 0.09 -3.72 -19.42
C LEU A 24 0.35 -4.18 -17.98
N ALA A 25 -0.41 -3.65 -17.01
CA ALA A 25 -0.33 -4.06 -15.62
C ALA A 25 -0.66 -5.56 -15.48
N PRO A 26 0.00 -6.28 -14.56
CA PRO A 26 -0.30 -7.68 -14.34
C PRO A 26 -1.75 -7.91 -13.92
N SER A 27 -2.35 -9.01 -14.36
CA SER A 27 -3.71 -9.42 -13.99
C SER A 27 -3.83 -9.92 -12.55
N SER A 28 -2.71 -10.10 -11.85
CA SER A 28 -2.61 -10.57 -10.47
C SER A 28 -1.67 -9.66 -9.67
N ARG A 29 -1.95 -9.47 -8.38
CA ARG A 29 -1.04 -8.80 -7.43
C ARG A 29 0.11 -9.68 -6.97
N THR A 30 -0.01 -11.00 -7.18
CA THR A 30 1.04 -11.99 -6.92
C THR A 30 1.58 -12.48 -8.26
N LEU A 31 2.88 -12.33 -8.46
CA LEU A 31 3.56 -12.69 -9.70
C LEU A 31 4.58 -13.78 -9.43
N HIS A 32 4.67 -14.71 -10.37
CA HIS A 32 5.71 -15.72 -10.44
C HIS A 32 6.53 -15.47 -11.70
N PRO A 33 7.85 -15.72 -11.67
CA PRO A 33 8.66 -15.58 -12.87
C PRO A 33 8.23 -16.59 -13.93
N VAL A 34 8.44 -16.23 -15.20
CA VAL A 34 8.05 -17.04 -16.37
C VAL A 34 9.21 -17.86 -16.93
N SER A 35 10.45 -17.45 -16.66
CA SER A 35 11.67 -18.18 -17.04
C SER A 35 12.86 -17.76 -16.18
N THR A 36 13.93 -18.55 -16.20
CA THR A 36 15.27 -18.08 -15.82
C THR A 36 15.91 -17.31 -16.97
N PHE A 37 16.76 -16.33 -16.66
CA PHE A 37 17.49 -15.55 -17.65
C PHE A 37 19.00 -15.66 -17.43
N GLY A 38 19.75 -15.73 -18.53
CA GLY A 38 21.22 -15.72 -18.49
C GLY A 38 21.82 -16.98 -17.85
N THR A 39 23.05 -16.83 -17.35
CA THR A 39 23.82 -17.93 -16.75
C THR A 39 23.59 -17.98 -15.24
N ILE A 40 23.32 -19.16 -14.70
CA ILE A 40 23.32 -19.41 -13.26
C ILE A 40 24.75 -19.29 -12.74
N ASN A 41 24.96 -18.49 -11.70
CA ASN A 41 26.25 -18.38 -11.02
C ASN A 41 26.29 -19.34 -9.83
N GLY A 42 27.38 -20.09 -9.68
CA GLY A 42 27.51 -21.08 -8.61
C GLY A 42 26.60 -22.29 -8.81
N THR A 43 26.17 -22.91 -7.71
CA THR A 43 25.44 -24.18 -7.72
C THR A 43 23.97 -23.99 -7.35
N VAL A 44 23.10 -23.99 -8.37
CA VAL A 44 21.64 -23.97 -8.18
C VAL A 44 21.02 -25.18 -8.87
N SER A 45 20.35 -26.04 -8.09
CA SER A 45 19.62 -27.20 -8.60
C SER A 45 18.14 -26.85 -8.82
N ASN A 46 17.56 -27.29 -9.94
CA ASN A 46 16.14 -27.11 -10.27
C ASN A 46 15.66 -25.64 -10.31
N ALA A 47 16.52 -24.70 -10.69
CA ALA A 47 16.21 -23.27 -10.73
C ALA A 47 14.95 -22.95 -11.56
N ASP A 48 14.79 -23.63 -12.71
CA ASP A 48 13.66 -23.47 -13.64
C ASP A 48 12.31 -23.81 -13.00
N SER A 49 12.29 -24.64 -11.96
CA SER A 49 11.04 -25.04 -11.31
C SER A 49 10.33 -23.88 -10.61
N LEU A 50 11.08 -22.85 -10.17
CA LEU A 50 10.52 -21.63 -9.60
C LEU A 50 9.92 -20.68 -10.65
N ALA A 51 10.23 -20.89 -11.94
CA ALA A 51 9.74 -20.10 -13.06
C ALA A 51 8.48 -20.70 -13.70
N SER A 52 7.55 -21.17 -12.87
CA SER A 52 6.28 -21.73 -13.33
C SER A 52 5.11 -21.29 -12.45
N SER A 53 3.88 -21.40 -12.96
CA SER A 53 2.67 -21.14 -12.17
C SER A 53 2.35 -22.25 -11.16
N SER A 54 3.15 -23.31 -11.10
CA SER A 54 3.01 -24.42 -10.16
C SER A 54 4.08 -24.35 -9.08
N PRO A 55 3.83 -24.86 -7.87
CA PRO A 55 4.84 -24.92 -6.82
C PRO A 55 6.04 -25.76 -7.26
N GLY A 56 7.18 -25.10 -7.45
CA GLY A 56 8.48 -25.73 -7.66
C GLY A 56 9.40 -25.52 -6.47
N SER A 57 10.61 -26.06 -6.53
CA SER A 57 11.63 -25.85 -5.50
C SER A 57 13.02 -25.88 -6.13
N ALA A 58 13.85 -24.92 -5.75
CA ALA A 58 15.24 -24.87 -6.16
C ALA A 58 16.14 -24.95 -4.91
N THR A 59 17.31 -25.59 -5.06
CA THR A 59 18.31 -25.68 -4.00
C THR A 59 19.52 -24.87 -4.39
N PHE A 60 19.85 -23.88 -3.57
CA PHE A 60 21.05 -23.06 -3.70
C PHE A 60 22.13 -23.63 -2.78
N THR A 61 23.36 -23.72 -3.26
CA THR A 61 24.50 -24.24 -2.48
C THR A 61 25.69 -23.32 -2.68
N ASP A 62 26.37 -23.02 -1.56
CA ASP A 62 27.42 -22.00 -1.47
C ASP A 62 26.93 -20.64 -2.02
N THR A 63 27.87 -19.72 -2.30
CA THR A 63 27.55 -18.46 -2.99
C THR A 63 27.08 -18.77 -4.41
N SER A 64 25.78 -18.60 -4.63
CA SER A 64 25.11 -18.90 -5.90
C SER A 64 23.98 -17.93 -6.17
N SER A 65 23.68 -17.70 -7.46
CA SER A 65 22.62 -16.81 -7.88
C SER A 65 21.98 -17.26 -9.19
N VAL A 66 20.72 -16.90 -9.38
CA VAL A 66 19.98 -17.08 -10.62
C VAL A 66 19.15 -15.83 -10.89
N THR A 67 19.03 -15.46 -12.16
CA THR A 67 18.17 -14.37 -12.58
C THR A 67 16.84 -14.92 -13.06
N TYR A 68 15.75 -14.34 -12.58
CA TYR A 68 14.39 -14.70 -12.98
C TYR A 68 13.76 -13.58 -13.81
N ASP A 69 13.22 -13.95 -14.97
CA ASP A 69 12.49 -13.05 -15.87
C ASP A 69 10.98 -13.21 -15.63
N PHE A 70 10.28 -12.09 -15.44
CA PHE A 70 8.83 -12.02 -15.25
C PHE A 70 8.07 -11.71 -16.56
N GLY A 71 8.79 -11.41 -17.64
CA GLY A 71 8.26 -11.09 -18.96
C GLY A 71 7.59 -9.72 -19.04
N LYS A 72 7.71 -8.90 -17.99
CA LYS A 72 7.15 -7.55 -17.86
C LYS A 72 7.83 -6.80 -16.73
N ASP A 73 7.66 -5.48 -16.72
CA ASP A 73 8.09 -4.64 -15.60
C ASP A 73 7.29 -5.01 -14.35
N ILE A 74 8.00 -5.22 -13.25
CA ILE A 74 7.44 -5.59 -11.95
C ILE A 74 7.99 -4.67 -10.87
N ALA A 75 7.19 -4.48 -9.82
CA ALA A 75 7.60 -3.84 -8.58
C ALA A 75 6.79 -4.47 -7.44
N GLY A 76 7.37 -4.52 -6.24
CA GLY A 76 6.67 -5.04 -5.07
C GLY A 76 7.59 -5.72 -4.07
N LEU A 77 6.98 -6.35 -3.09
CA LEU A 77 7.68 -7.13 -2.08
C LEU A 77 8.05 -8.51 -2.64
N VAL A 78 9.28 -8.94 -2.38
CA VAL A 78 9.70 -10.31 -2.69
C VAL A 78 9.28 -11.21 -1.53
N THR A 79 8.61 -12.32 -1.86
CA THR A 79 8.22 -13.36 -0.90
C THR A 79 8.77 -14.70 -1.35
N LEU A 80 9.42 -15.42 -0.43
CA LEU A 80 9.91 -16.78 -0.65
C LEU A 80 9.32 -17.73 0.38
N ASP A 81 8.89 -18.90 -0.09
CA ASP A 81 8.65 -20.05 0.78
C ASP A 81 9.93 -20.87 0.89
N ILE A 82 10.52 -20.87 2.08
CA ILE A 82 11.78 -21.56 2.37
C ILE A 82 11.45 -22.88 3.03
N GLY A 83 11.91 -23.98 2.41
CA GLY A 83 11.77 -25.34 2.93
C GLY A 83 12.84 -25.66 3.96
N GLU A 84 14.10 -25.78 3.54
CA GLU A 84 15.24 -26.03 4.41
C GLU A 84 16.30 -24.95 4.22
N THR A 85 16.99 -24.57 5.29
CA THR A 85 18.12 -23.64 5.25
C THR A 85 19.20 -24.06 6.24
N SER A 86 20.46 -23.80 5.89
CA SER A 86 21.57 -23.91 6.85
C SER A 86 21.58 -22.69 7.78
N ALA A 87 22.28 -22.79 8.91
CA ALA A 87 22.47 -21.64 9.79
C ALA A 87 23.23 -20.51 9.08
N ASP A 88 22.94 -19.27 9.49
CA ASP A 88 23.66 -18.05 9.10
C ASP A 88 23.71 -17.77 7.58
N GLN A 89 22.70 -18.24 6.83
CA GLN A 89 22.58 -17.94 5.39
C GLN A 89 21.87 -16.59 5.17
N PHE A 90 22.32 -15.85 4.16
CA PHE A 90 21.66 -14.64 3.67
C PHE A 90 21.07 -14.92 2.28
N ILE A 91 19.81 -14.56 2.07
CA ILE A 91 19.20 -14.59 0.74
C ILE A 91 18.97 -13.14 0.31
N GLY A 92 19.64 -12.78 -0.78
CA GLY A 92 19.58 -11.46 -1.39
C GLY A 92 18.86 -11.44 -2.73
N PHE A 93 18.32 -10.28 -3.06
CA PHE A 93 17.60 -9.97 -4.29
C PHE A 93 18.15 -8.66 -4.85
N THR A 94 18.33 -8.65 -6.15
CA THR A 94 18.77 -7.50 -6.93
C THR A 94 17.82 -7.33 -8.11
N PHE A 95 17.66 -6.09 -8.54
CA PHE A 95 16.82 -5.73 -9.69
C PHE A 95 17.70 -5.10 -10.75
N SER A 96 17.24 -5.16 -12.00
CA SER A 96 17.98 -4.63 -13.14
C SER A 96 17.02 -3.94 -14.09
N GLU A 97 17.22 -2.66 -14.39
CA GLU A 97 16.46 -1.91 -15.39
C GLU A 97 16.82 -2.37 -16.82
N SER A 98 18.05 -2.84 -17.01
CA SER A 98 18.51 -3.41 -18.28
C SER A 98 19.16 -4.78 -18.10
N SER A 99 18.98 -5.68 -19.07
CA SER A 99 19.68 -6.98 -19.08
C SER A 99 21.20 -6.87 -19.17
N LEU A 100 21.73 -5.68 -19.48
CA LEU A 100 23.17 -5.40 -19.52
C LEU A 100 23.79 -5.22 -18.12
N TRP A 101 22.98 -4.96 -17.09
CA TRP A 101 23.45 -4.62 -15.74
C TRP A 101 23.06 -5.64 -14.66
N ILE A 102 22.61 -6.83 -15.08
CA ILE A 102 22.26 -7.92 -14.16
C ILE A 102 23.48 -8.27 -13.30
N SER A 103 23.30 -8.22 -11.99
CA SER A 103 24.38 -8.46 -11.03
C SER A 103 23.84 -9.16 -9.78
N SER A 104 24.62 -10.08 -9.21
CA SER A 104 24.38 -10.66 -7.89
C SER A 104 24.84 -9.76 -6.74
N GLU A 105 25.62 -8.72 -7.04
CA GLU A 105 26.27 -7.86 -6.05
C GLU A 105 25.46 -6.61 -5.69
N GLY A 106 24.41 -6.31 -6.46
CA GLY A 106 23.47 -5.21 -6.20
C GLY A 106 22.67 -4.82 -7.44
N SER A 107 21.77 -3.85 -7.30
CA SER A 107 20.88 -3.39 -8.39
C SER A 107 21.49 -2.21 -9.17
N ASP A 108 21.11 -2.02 -10.44
CA ASP A 108 21.52 -0.82 -11.17
C ASP A 108 20.77 0.42 -10.68
N ALA A 109 21.48 1.55 -10.58
CA ALA A 109 20.91 2.81 -10.11
C ALA A 109 20.53 3.71 -11.29
N THR A 110 19.46 4.50 -11.12
CA THR A 110 18.96 5.47 -12.13
C THR A 110 19.92 6.62 -12.45
N GLN A 111 21.04 6.75 -11.72
CA GLN A 111 22.09 7.75 -11.92
C GLN A 111 23.47 7.08 -11.82
N ASP A 112 24.54 7.75 -12.27
CA ASP A 112 25.96 7.34 -12.14
C ASP A 112 26.45 7.25 -10.65
N ALA A 113 25.55 6.97 -9.71
CA ALA A 113 25.80 6.88 -8.28
C ALA A 113 26.35 5.52 -7.82
N GLY A 114 26.45 4.53 -8.72
CA GLY A 114 27.00 3.22 -8.44
C GLY A 114 25.95 2.10 -8.48
N ILE A 115 26.14 1.09 -7.63
CA ILE A 115 25.25 -0.07 -7.50
C ILE A 115 24.43 0.11 -6.22
N ASP A 116 23.11 -0.06 -6.33
CA ASP A 116 22.18 -0.04 -5.19
C ASP A 116 22.34 -1.33 -4.36
N GLU A 117 22.24 -1.21 -3.03
CA GLU A 117 22.47 -2.32 -2.10
C GLU A 117 21.53 -3.51 -2.32
N ILE A 118 22.02 -4.71 -2.00
CA ILE A 118 21.24 -5.96 -2.04
C ILE A 118 20.15 -5.92 -0.96
N ILE A 119 18.92 -6.24 -1.36
CA ILE A 119 17.80 -6.39 -0.45
C ILE A 119 17.66 -7.86 -0.07
N GLY A 120 17.44 -8.20 1.19
CA GLY A 120 17.34 -9.60 1.57
C GLY A 120 16.93 -9.85 3.01
N PHE A 121 17.06 -11.10 3.44
CA PHE A 121 16.80 -11.53 4.81
C PHE A 121 17.63 -12.76 5.19
N PHE A 122 17.78 -12.99 6.49
CA PHE A 122 18.42 -14.17 7.06
C PHE A 122 17.36 -15.18 7.51
N PRO A 123 17.06 -16.23 6.73
CA PRO A 123 16.10 -17.25 7.15
C PRO A 123 16.59 -18.02 8.37
N THR A 124 15.70 -18.23 9.34
CA THR A 124 16.00 -18.94 10.60
C THR A 124 15.46 -20.37 10.62
N GLY A 125 14.77 -20.79 9.56
CA GLY A 125 14.15 -22.10 9.41
C GLY A 125 13.09 -22.12 8.31
N PRO A 126 12.32 -23.22 8.19
CA PRO A 126 11.24 -23.33 7.23
C PRO A 126 10.16 -22.26 7.46
N GLY A 127 9.63 -21.67 6.38
CA GLY A 127 8.54 -20.70 6.47
C GLY A 127 8.47 -19.73 5.28
N THR A 128 7.47 -18.85 5.31
CA THR A 128 7.30 -17.78 4.32
C THR A 128 8.01 -16.52 4.80
N TYR A 129 8.93 -16.00 3.99
CA TYR A 129 9.70 -14.81 4.27
C TYR A 129 9.37 -13.74 3.24
N THR A 130 9.02 -12.55 3.73
CA THR A 130 8.76 -11.36 2.90
C THR A 130 9.69 -10.24 3.36
N SER A 131 10.16 -9.38 2.45
CA SER A 131 11.05 -8.25 2.75
C SER A 131 10.42 -7.11 3.59
N LEU A 132 9.63 -7.41 4.63
CA LEU A 132 8.95 -6.43 5.50
C LEU A 132 9.91 -5.62 6.38
N GLU A 133 11.13 -6.10 6.62
CA GLU A 133 12.18 -5.31 7.26
C GLU A 133 12.60 -4.13 6.37
N GLN A 134 12.66 -4.34 5.06
CA GLN A 134 12.93 -3.30 4.08
C GLN A 134 11.88 -2.19 4.11
N SER A 135 10.58 -2.53 4.17
CA SER A 135 9.52 -1.51 4.21
C SER A 135 9.68 -0.59 5.42
N ALA A 136 10.06 -1.14 6.59
CA ALA A 136 10.33 -0.36 7.79
C ALA A 136 11.59 0.52 7.64
N GLN A 137 12.67 0.01 7.03
CA GLN A 137 13.88 0.80 6.76
C GLN A 137 13.63 1.92 5.74
N ILE A 138 12.87 1.65 4.67
CA ILE A 138 12.44 2.67 3.70
C ILE A 138 11.65 3.77 4.42
N SER A 139 10.68 3.39 5.25
CA SER A 139 9.89 4.33 6.06
C SER A 139 10.78 5.20 6.96
N SER A 140 11.78 4.59 7.63
CA SER A 140 12.75 5.32 8.46
C SER A 140 13.63 6.27 7.63
N GLY A 141 14.16 5.78 6.52
CA GLY A 141 15.02 6.55 5.61
C GLY A 141 14.30 7.74 4.98
N LEU A 142 13.05 7.55 4.52
CA LEU A 142 12.20 8.63 4.02
C LEU A 142 11.99 9.72 5.09
N ARG A 143 11.62 9.30 6.31
CA ARG A 143 11.40 10.20 7.44
C ARG A 143 12.65 11.00 7.83
N SER A 144 13.83 10.40 7.74
CA SER A 144 15.09 11.06 8.10
C SER A 144 15.43 12.30 7.27
N ARG A 145 14.82 12.43 6.08
CA ARG A 145 15.07 13.53 5.13
C ARG A 145 14.14 14.73 5.33
N TRP A 146 13.13 14.60 6.19
CA TRP A 146 12.14 15.65 6.37
C TRP A 146 12.78 16.93 6.89
N THR A 147 12.28 18.04 6.37
CA THR A 147 12.59 19.39 6.82
C THR A 147 11.42 19.97 7.60
N PRO A 148 11.54 21.13 8.25
CA PRO A 148 10.40 21.82 8.85
C PRO A 148 9.25 22.13 7.89
N TYR A 149 9.49 22.02 6.57
CA TYR A 149 8.51 22.34 5.53
C TYR A 149 7.96 21.09 4.82
N GLY A 150 8.40 19.89 5.16
CA GLY A 150 7.94 18.64 4.54
C GLY A 150 9.07 17.77 3.98
N ALA A 151 8.70 16.82 3.13
CA ALA A 151 9.58 15.78 2.58
C ALA A 151 10.14 16.20 1.21
N PRO A 152 11.42 16.61 1.11
CA PRO A 152 12.04 16.88 -0.19
C PRO A 152 12.16 15.57 -0.99
N ALA A 153 12.21 15.64 -2.31
CA ALA A 153 12.49 14.48 -3.16
C ALA A 153 14.00 14.39 -3.45
N PRO A 154 14.70 13.27 -3.13
CA PRO A 154 16.14 13.13 -3.38
C PRO A 154 16.50 13.34 -4.87
N GLU A 155 15.63 12.88 -5.76
CA GLU A 155 15.76 12.98 -7.21
C GLU A 155 15.48 14.37 -7.76
N ALA A 156 14.87 15.27 -6.98
CA ALA A 156 14.41 16.59 -7.43
C ALA A 156 15.10 17.74 -6.68
N SER A 157 16.38 17.58 -6.34
CA SER A 157 17.20 18.59 -5.65
C SER A 157 16.57 19.01 -4.31
N THR A 158 16.09 20.25 -4.22
CA THR A 158 15.50 20.84 -3.00
C THR A 158 13.98 20.90 -3.05
N ALA A 159 13.35 20.32 -4.08
CA ALA A 159 11.90 20.40 -4.24
C ALA A 159 11.15 19.52 -3.24
N ILE A 160 10.09 20.08 -2.67
CA ILE A 160 9.01 19.35 -2.00
C ILE A 160 7.83 19.32 -2.96
N SER A 161 7.37 18.12 -3.30
CA SER A 161 6.22 17.92 -4.18
C SER A 161 5.11 17.15 -3.44
N PRO A 162 3.93 17.75 -3.24
CA PRO A 162 2.77 17.06 -2.67
C PRO A 162 2.29 15.87 -3.49
N TYR A 163 2.66 15.79 -4.78
CA TYR A 163 2.40 14.61 -5.61
C TYR A 163 3.13 13.38 -5.05
N ILE A 164 4.46 13.45 -4.92
CA ILE A 164 5.23 12.32 -4.37
C ILE A 164 5.00 12.14 -2.87
N GLY A 165 4.77 13.24 -2.13
CA GLY A 165 4.38 13.18 -0.72
C GLY A 165 3.10 12.37 -0.49
N GLY A 166 2.16 12.40 -1.44
CA GLY A 166 0.95 11.58 -1.40
C GLY A 166 1.21 10.07 -1.50
N TYR A 167 2.31 9.66 -2.13
CA TYR A 167 2.77 8.27 -2.13
C TYR A 167 3.58 7.96 -0.85
N GLU A 168 4.41 8.90 -0.38
CA GLU A 168 5.20 8.72 0.85
C GLU A 168 4.31 8.42 2.09
N ILE A 169 3.20 9.15 2.27
CA ILE A 169 2.25 8.86 3.35
C ILE A 169 1.62 7.46 3.24
N GLN A 170 1.41 6.93 2.02
CA GLN A 170 0.91 5.57 1.84
C GLN A 170 2.01 4.55 2.16
N THR A 171 3.24 4.81 1.72
CA THR A 171 4.41 3.96 1.98
C THR A 171 4.65 3.76 3.47
N HIS A 172 4.58 4.82 4.27
CA HIS A 172 4.72 4.72 5.72
C HIS A 172 3.68 3.78 6.35
N THR A 173 2.40 3.90 5.96
CA THR A 173 1.34 3.03 6.47
C THR A 173 1.49 1.59 5.99
N LEU A 174 1.86 1.37 4.73
CA LEU A 174 2.16 0.04 4.20
C LEU A 174 3.36 -0.61 4.91
N ALA A 175 4.30 0.20 5.42
CA ALA A 175 5.40 -0.25 6.27
C ALA A 175 5.00 -0.47 7.75
N GLY A 176 3.71 -0.32 8.10
CA GLY A 176 3.21 -0.43 9.47
C GLY A 176 3.48 0.79 10.35
N ASN A 177 3.90 1.93 9.77
CA ASN A 177 4.23 3.17 10.48
C ASN A 177 3.18 4.27 10.21
N VAL A 178 1.95 4.03 10.65
CA VAL A 178 0.83 4.97 10.49
C VAL A 178 1.15 6.34 11.11
N SER A 179 1.89 6.36 12.22
CA SER A 179 2.32 7.58 12.90
C SER A 179 3.16 8.48 11.99
N ALA A 180 4.13 7.93 11.24
CA ALA A 180 4.90 8.72 10.28
C ALA A 180 4.00 9.32 9.19
N SER A 181 3.02 8.56 8.68
CA SER A 181 2.08 9.08 7.68
C SER A 181 1.30 10.30 8.20
N LEU A 182 0.75 10.21 9.43
CA LEU A 182 0.01 11.30 10.05
C LEU A 182 0.91 12.49 10.42
N ASP A 183 2.13 12.23 10.88
CA ASP A 183 3.13 13.25 11.17
C ASP A 183 3.47 14.06 9.91
N LEU A 184 3.69 13.39 8.76
CA LEU A 184 3.97 14.06 7.50
C LEU A 184 2.78 14.88 7.02
N ILE A 185 1.54 14.38 7.17
CA ILE A 185 0.34 15.16 6.86
C ILE A 185 0.32 16.45 7.67
N ARG A 186 0.51 16.35 9.00
CA ARG A 186 0.52 17.52 9.90
C ARG A 186 1.66 18.48 9.57
N LEU A 187 2.83 17.98 9.21
CA LEU A 187 4.00 18.78 8.87
C LEU A 187 3.83 19.49 7.52
N GLN A 188 3.69 18.72 6.43
CA GLN A 188 3.72 19.21 5.06
C GLN A 188 2.41 19.87 4.63
N TRP A 189 1.26 19.22 4.89
CA TRP A 189 -0.04 19.81 4.55
C TRP A 189 -0.47 20.85 5.56
N GLY A 190 -0.07 20.74 6.83
CA GLY A 190 -0.25 21.82 7.80
C GLY A 190 0.49 23.08 7.38
N PHE A 191 1.76 22.97 6.94
CA PHE A 191 2.49 24.09 6.35
C PHE A 191 1.76 24.70 5.15
N MET A 192 1.32 23.88 4.20
CA MET A 192 0.60 24.37 3.00
C MET A 192 -0.76 25.01 3.33
N LEU A 193 -1.36 24.66 4.47
CA LEU A 193 -2.65 25.21 4.89
C LEU A 193 -2.48 26.58 5.55
N ASP A 194 -1.52 26.71 6.48
CA ASP A 194 -1.49 27.83 7.43
C ASP A 194 -0.39 28.87 7.18
N ASP A 195 0.63 28.57 6.35
CA ASP A 195 1.70 29.52 6.11
C ASP A 195 1.20 30.76 5.35
N PRO A 196 1.61 32.01 5.73
CA PRO A 196 1.16 33.24 5.09
C PRO A 196 1.43 33.36 3.59
N ARG A 197 2.34 32.54 3.04
CA ARG A 197 2.62 32.47 1.60
C ARG A 197 1.56 31.69 0.81
N MET A 198 0.71 30.93 1.50
CA MET A 198 -0.28 30.03 0.92
C MET A 198 -1.68 30.67 0.83
N THR A 199 -2.65 29.92 0.31
CA THR A 199 -4.01 30.44 0.05
C THR A 199 -5.00 30.15 1.18
N ASN A 200 -4.64 29.32 2.16
CA ASN A 200 -5.53 28.86 3.23
C ASN A 200 -6.88 28.27 2.72
N SER A 201 -6.88 27.72 1.51
CA SER A 201 -8.10 27.20 0.86
C SER A 201 -7.83 26.14 -0.21
N THR A 202 -6.63 26.13 -0.78
CA THR A 202 -6.18 25.19 -1.80
C THR A 202 -4.73 24.78 -1.53
N PHE A 203 -4.30 23.66 -2.10
CA PHE A 203 -2.93 23.19 -1.95
C PHE A 203 -2.07 23.51 -3.18
N ILE A 204 -0.82 23.90 -2.91
CA ILE A 204 0.16 24.29 -3.91
C ILE A 204 0.74 23.09 -4.67
N GLU A 205 1.20 23.33 -5.89
CA GLU A 205 1.82 22.37 -6.79
C GLU A 205 3.15 21.82 -6.26
N GLY A 206 3.95 22.66 -5.61
CA GLY A 206 5.25 22.32 -5.10
C GLY A 206 6.00 23.57 -4.64
N TYR A 207 7.03 23.38 -3.85
CA TYR A 207 7.82 24.46 -3.26
C TYR A 207 9.20 23.92 -2.89
N ARG A 208 10.05 24.76 -2.31
CA ARG A 208 11.41 24.38 -1.94
C ARG A 208 11.46 23.94 -0.47
N ASN A 209 12.44 23.13 -0.12
CA ASN A 209 12.67 22.59 1.22
C ASN A 209 13.02 23.62 2.31
N ASP A 210 13.03 24.91 1.99
CA ASP A 210 13.09 26.06 2.93
C ASP A 210 11.76 26.84 2.99
N GLY A 211 10.72 26.31 2.35
CA GLY A 211 9.37 26.88 2.29
C GLY A 211 9.21 28.02 1.27
N GLU A 212 10.28 28.45 0.57
CA GLU A 212 10.11 29.45 -0.48
C GLU A 212 9.22 28.92 -1.62
N LEU A 213 8.41 29.81 -2.20
CA LEU A 213 7.55 29.55 -3.34
C LEU A 213 8.37 29.44 -4.64
N LYS A 214 9.29 28.48 -4.64
CA LYS A 214 10.19 28.12 -5.74
C LYS A 214 10.06 26.63 -5.95
N TYR A 215 9.99 26.18 -7.19
CA TYR A 215 9.83 24.78 -7.50
C TYR A 215 10.83 24.39 -8.59
N ALA A 216 11.74 23.46 -8.28
CA ALA A 216 12.90 23.15 -9.12
C ALA A 216 12.59 22.87 -10.61
N PRO A 217 11.44 22.25 -10.97
CA PRO A 217 11.05 22.08 -12.38
C PRO A 217 10.79 23.38 -13.15
N TYR A 218 10.63 24.53 -12.49
CA TYR A 218 10.37 25.82 -13.11
C TYR A 218 11.50 26.81 -12.90
N SER A 219 11.84 27.53 -13.97
CA SER A 219 12.70 28.71 -13.93
C SER A 219 11.95 30.03 -13.71
N ASN A 220 10.62 29.98 -13.69
CA ASN A 220 9.74 31.14 -13.53
C ASN A 220 8.67 30.88 -12.45
N ASP A 221 8.98 31.28 -11.22
CA ASP A 221 8.18 31.02 -10.01
C ASP A 221 6.68 31.39 -10.12
N PRO A 222 6.25 32.47 -10.79
CA PRO A 222 4.82 32.78 -10.99
C PRO A 222 4.00 31.71 -11.71
N ARG A 223 4.62 30.65 -12.26
CA ARG A 223 3.91 29.50 -12.85
C ARG A 223 3.41 28.50 -11.83
N ILE A 224 3.94 28.52 -10.61
CA ILE A 224 3.59 27.53 -9.57
C ILE A 224 2.11 27.68 -9.26
N SER A 225 1.32 26.63 -9.52
CA SER A 225 -0.11 26.65 -9.21
C SER A 225 -0.32 26.57 -7.70
N HIS A 226 -1.08 27.49 -7.14
CA HIS A 226 -1.50 27.44 -5.73
C HIS A 226 -2.76 26.59 -5.50
N SER A 227 -3.30 25.96 -6.56
CA SER A 227 -4.47 25.11 -6.50
C SER A 227 -4.27 23.91 -7.44
N HIS A 228 -3.45 22.96 -7.01
CA HIS A 228 -3.03 21.84 -7.82
C HIS A 228 -3.64 20.51 -7.32
N GLY A 229 -4.41 19.85 -8.19
CA GLY A 229 -5.17 18.65 -7.82
C GLY A 229 -4.30 17.49 -7.31
N TRP A 230 -3.07 17.37 -7.79
CA TRP A 230 -2.12 16.34 -7.35
C TRP A 230 -1.70 16.45 -5.87
N ALA A 231 -2.03 17.56 -5.21
CA ALA A 231 -1.66 17.81 -3.82
C ALA A 231 -2.70 17.26 -2.84
N THR A 232 -3.70 16.54 -3.33
CA THR A 232 -4.83 16.02 -2.56
C THR A 232 -4.60 14.60 -2.03
N GLY A 233 -3.36 14.11 -2.02
CA GLY A 233 -2.98 12.80 -1.48
C GLY A 233 -3.61 12.44 -0.12
N PRO A 234 -3.69 13.35 0.88
CA PRO A 234 -4.32 13.06 2.16
C PRO A 234 -5.79 12.67 2.06
N THR A 235 -6.54 13.18 1.08
CA THR A 235 -7.98 12.89 0.93
C THR A 235 -8.21 11.41 0.68
N SER A 236 -7.51 10.82 -0.29
CA SER A 236 -7.61 9.39 -0.58
C SER A 236 -6.94 8.56 0.52
N TYR A 237 -5.79 9.01 1.03
CA TYR A 237 -5.08 8.33 2.10
C TYR A 237 -5.92 8.16 3.39
N LEU A 238 -6.52 9.24 3.89
CA LEU A 238 -7.34 9.22 5.11
C LEU A 238 -8.58 8.32 4.93
N THR A 239 -9.15 8.30 3.73
CA THR A 239 -10.32 7.45 3.41
C THR A 239 -9.93 5.97 3.32
N PHE A 240 -8.86 5.64 2.59
CA PHE A 240 -8.53 4.26 2.23
C PHE A 240 -7.64 3.55 3.25
N TYR A 241 -6.81 4.27 3.99
CA TYR A 241 -5.86 3.67 4.92
C TYR A 241 -6.20 3.95 6.38
N VAL A 242 -6.61 5.18 6.72
CA VAL A 242 -6.94 5.52 8.12
C VAL A 242 -8.34 5.06 8.50
N ALA A 243 -9.37 5.46 7.73
CA ALA A 243 -10.71 4.88 7.87
C ALA A 243 -10.78 3.44 7.36
N GLY A 244 -9.85 3.06 6.47
CA GLY A 244 -9.67 1.69 6.03
C GLY A 244 -10.66 1.21 4.98
N LEU A 245 -11.41 2.10 4.32
CA LEU A 245 -12.41 1.73 3.30
C LEU A 245 -11.75 1.52 1.95
N GLN A 246 -11.53 0.27 1.53
CA GLN A 246 -10.78 -0.06 0.32
C GLN A 246 -11.66 -0.76 -0.72
N VAL A 247 -11.62 -0.24 -1.95
CA VAL A 247 -12.12 -0.94 -3.14
C VAL A 247 -11.03 -1.91 -3.63
N VAL A 248 -11.34 -3.20 -3.69
CA VAL A 248 -10.38 -4.24 -4.12
C VAL A 248 -10.56 -4.58 -5.60
N THR A 249 -11.81 -4.68 -6.07
CA THR A 249 -12.14 -4.91 -7.49
C THR A 249 -13.10 -3.86 -8.02
N ALA A 250 -13.37 -3.89 -9.33
CA ALA A 250 -14.16 -2.89 -10.04
C ALA A 250 -15.44 -2.48 -9.28
N ALA A 251 -15.62 -1.17 -9.14
CA ALA A 251 -16.74 -0.52 -8.47
C ALA A 251 -17.00 -0.95 -7.00
N GLY A 252 -16.09 -1.70 -6.36
CA GLY A 252 -16.29 -2.23 -5.01
C GLY A 252 -17.08 -3.53 -4.95
N GLN A 253 -17.12 -4.31 -6.05
CA GLN A 253 -17.72 -5.66 -6.04
C GLN A 253 -17.08 -6.54 -4.97
N THR A 254 -15.77 -6.36 -4.79
CA THR A 254 -15.06 -6.75 -3.58
C THR A 254 -14.41 -5.57 -2.89
N TRP A 255 -14.42 -5.62 -1.56
CA TRP A 255 -13.98 -4.54 -0.68
C TRP A 255 -13.20 -5.08 0.52
N ARG A 256 -12.51 -4.15 1.20
CA ARG A 256 -11.80 -4.43 2.45
C ARG A 256 -12.02 -3.27 3.42
N VAL A 257 -12.33 -3.57 4.68
CA VAL A 257 -12.47 -2.59 5.76
C VAL A 257 -11.36 -2.84 6.80
N ALA A 258 -10.36 -1.98 6.82
CA ALA A 258 -9.15 -2.16 7.63
C ALA A 258 -8.68 -0.85 8.28
N PRO A 259 -9.35 -0.38 9.34
CA PRO A 259 -9.06 0.91 9.95
C PRO A 259 -7.69 0.92 10.65
N GLN A 260 -6.97 2.04 10.51
CA GLN A 260 -5.65 2.26 11.10
C GLN A 260 -5.57 3.67 11.67
N LEU A 261 -5.99 3.83 12.93
CA LEU A 261 -6.16 5.16 13.55
C LEU A 261 -4.83 5.87 13.86
N GLY A 262 -3.74 5.14 14.10
CA GLY A 262 -2.53 5.72 14.66
C GLY A 262 -2.83 6.36 16.03
N ASP A 263 -2.64 7.67 16.14
CA ASP A 263 -2.93 8.45 17.36
C ASP A 263 -4.32 9.13 17.35
N LEU A 264 -5.12 8.94 16.30
CA LEU A 264 -6.46 9.50 16.20
C LEU A 264 -7.44 8.76 17.11
N GLN A 265 -8.38 9.51 17.70
CA GLN A 265 -9.43 8.94 18.55
C GLN A 265 -10.67 8.51 17.77
N ARG A 266 -10.92 9.16 16.63
CA ARG A 266 -12.08 8.90 15.77
C ARG A 266 -11.74 9.23 14.32
N VAL A 267 -12.24 8.43 13.40
CA VAL A 267 -12.28 8.72 11.97
C VAL A 267 -13.65 8.38 11.40
N ASP A 268 -14.13 9.20 10.48
CA ASP A 268 -15.41 9.06 9.79
C ASP A 268 -15.16 9.34 8.31
N ALA A 269 -15.50 8.39 7.44
CA ALA A 269 -15.28 8.52 6.02
C ALA A 269 -16.33 7.73 5.23
N GLY A 270 -16.52 8.15 3.98
CA GLY A 270 -17.35 7.41 3.04
C GLY A 270 -17.22 7.92 1.61
N TYR A 271 -17.64 7.09 0.67
CA TYR A 271 -17.72 7.39 -0.74
C TYR A 271 -18.83 6.59 -1.41
N GLN A 272 -19.16 6.94 -2.65
CA GLN A 272 -20.14 6.20 -3.45
C GLN A 272 -19.50 5.63 -4.71
N THR A 273 -19.93 4.44 -5.07
CA THR A 273 -19.69 3.82 -6.37
C THR A 273 -21.04 3.59 -7.06
N PRO A 274 -21.06 3.14 -8.33
CA PRO A 274 -22.30 2.73 -8.98
C PRO A 274 -23.05 1.59 -8.26
N LEU A 275 -22.38 0.84 -7.37
CA LEU A 275 -23.00 -0.23 -6.60
C LEU A 275 -23.68 0.28 -5.32
N GLY A 276 -23.31 1.46 -4.83
CA GLY A 276 -23.90 2.07 -3.63
C GLY A 276 -22.89 2.83 -2.77
N SER A 277 -23.29 3.10 -1.52
CA SER A 277 -22.45 3.84 -0.57
C SER A 277 -21.57 2.89 0.24
N PHE A 278 -20.33 3.34 0.48
CA PHE A 278 -19.39 2.77 1.43
C PHE A 278 -19.18 3.80 2.53
N ALA A 279 -19.29 3.40 3.79
CA ALA A 279 -19.08 4.29 4.93
C ALA A 279 -18.49 3.52 6.10
N ALA A 280 -17.66 4.19 6.88
CA ALA A 280 -17.10 3.67 8.13
C ALA A 280 -16.89 4.80 9.12
N GLN A 281 -17.29 4.54 10.36
CA GLN A 281 -16.94 5.33 11.51
C GLN A 281 -16.17 4.43 12.48
N THR A 282 -14.91 4.76 12.74
CA THR A 282 -14.09 4.03 13.71
C THR A 282 -13.74 4.92 14.89
N ASN A 283 -13.85 4.37 16.10
CA ASN A 283 -13.43 5.01 17.34
C ASN A 283 -12.37 4.11 18.02
N ALA A 284 -11.32 4.72 18.54
CA ALA A 284 -10.40 4.03 19.45
C ALA A 284 -11.16 3.69 20.74
N THR A 285 -10.88 2.52 21.31
CA THR A 285 -11.35 2.13 22.65
C THR A 285 -10.14 1.99 23.59
N GLY A 286 -10.37 1.57 24.83
CA GLY A 286 -9.30 1.40 25.82
C GLY A 286 -8.26 0.36 25.39
N ASP A 287 -7.03 0.52 25.86
CA ASP A 287 -5.95 -0.46 25.78
C ASP A 287 -5.57 -0.93 24.35
N GLY A 288 -5.85 -0.12 23.33
CA GLY A 288 -5.53 -0.44 21.92
C GLY A 288 -6.66 -1.16 21.18
N GLY A 289 -7.84 -1.25 21.77
CA GLY A 289 -9.05 -1.69 21.10
C GLY A 289 -9.61 -0.67 20.10
N LEU A 290 -10.59 -1.12 19.31
CA LEU A 290 -11.31 -0.28 18.36
C LEU A 290 -12.76 -0.75 18.17
N SER A 291 -13.63 0.19 17.79
CA SER A 291 -15.01 -0.07 17.38
C SER A 291 -15.29 0.63 16.06
N THR A 292 -15.64 -0.14 15.03
CA THR A 292 -15.94 0.33 13.68
C THR A 292 -17.36 -0.03 13.30
N ASP A 293 -18.21 0.98 13.13
CA ASP A 293 -19.51 0.83 12.47
C ASP A 293 -19.29 1.11 10.98
N PHE A 294 -19.58 0.15 10.10
CA PHE A 294 -19.39 0.29 8.66
C PHE A 294 -20.56 -0.25 7.84
N SER A 295 -20.72 0.26 6.62
CA SER A 295 -21.72 -0.18 5.66
C SER A 295 -21.13 -0.31 4.26
N THR A 296 -21.43 -1.41 3.59
CA THR A 296 -21.13 -1.65 2.18
C THR A 296 -22.39 -2.08 1.43
N PRO A 297 -22.45 -1.93 0.09
CA PRO A 297 -23.67 -2.25 -0.65
C PRO A 297 -24.02 -3.74 -0.63
N ASP A 298 -25.31 -4.07 -0.56
CA ASP A 298 -25.79 -5.46 -0.69
C ASP A 298 -25.35 -6.06 -2.04
N GLY A 299 -25.09 -7.37 -2.06
CA GLY A 299 -24.62 -8.08 -3.25
C GLY A 299 -23.13 -7.87 -3.58
N THR A 300 -22.40 -7.16 -2.73
CA THR A 300 -20.92 -7.15 -2.71
C THR A 300 -20.40 -8.12 -1.65
N ALA A 301 -19.09 -8.40 -1.64
CA ALA A 301 -18.48 -9.24 -0.60
C ALA A 301 -17.04 -8.79 -0.31
N GLY A 302 -16.54 -9.00 0.90
CA GLY A 302 -15.23 -8.49 1.26
C GLY A 302 -14.60 -9.11 2.49
N SER A 303 -13.65 -8.37 3.04
CA SER A 303 -12.93 -8.71 4.26
C SER A 303 -12.91 -7.55 5.24
N VAL A 304 -12.78 -7.89 6.52
CA VAL A 304 -12.47 -6.95 7.58
C VAL A 304 -11.10 -7.28 8.15
N ALA A 305 -10.34 -6.27 8.56
CA ALA A 305 -9.05 -6.50 9.16
C ALA A 305 -8.74 -5.48 10.26
N ILE A 306 -7.94 -5.91 11.23
CA ILE A 306 -7.36 -5.03 12.24
C ILE A 306 -5.84 -5.21 12.23
N PRO A 307 -5.05 -4.15 12.52
CA PRO A 307 -3.64 -4.32 12.84
C PRO A 307 -3.47 -5.39 13.92
N TYR A 308 -2.42 -6.21 13.83
CA TYR A 308 -2.19 -7.22 14.86
C TYR A 308 -2.09 -6.56 16.23
N PRO A 309 -2.97 -6.92 17.17
CA PRO A 309 -2.98 -6.28 18.48
C PRO A 309 -1.80 -6.78 19.31
N SER A 310 -1.33 -5.91 20.21
CA SER A 310 -0.27 -6.26 21.16
C SER A 310 -0.78 -7.05 22.36
N CYS A 311 -2.10 -7.17 22.51
CA CYS A 311 -2.79 -7.82 23.60
C CYS A 311 -3.60 -9.04 23.11
N ASP A 312 -3.81 -10.00 24.01
CA ASP A 312 -4.85 -11.01 23.82
C ASP A 312 -6.22 -10.33 23.84
N GLY A 313 -7.15 -10.79 23.01
CA GLY A 313 -8.44 -10.13 22.88
C GLY A 313 -9.44 -10.88 22.04
N LEU A 314 -10.59 -10.24 21.81
CA LEU A 314 -11.66 -10.79 20.99
C LEU A 314 -12.02 -9.82 19.88
N LEU A 315 -11.97 -10.30 18.64
CA LEU A 315 -12.53 -9.61 17.49
C LEU A 315 -13.94 -10.16 17.25
N THR A 316 -14.93 -9.27 17.22
CA THR A 316 -16.32 -9.60 16.95
C THR A 316 -16.85 -8.79 15.77
N LEU A 317 -17.72 -9.41 14.99
CA LEU A 317 -18.48 -8.76 13.92
C LEU A 317 -19.96 -9.07 14.12
N THR A 318 -20.78 -8.03 14.22
CA THR A 318 -22.24 -8.14 14.40
C THR A 318 -22.94 -7.39 13.29
N ARG A 319 -23.87 -8.04 12.59
CA ARG A 319 -24.68 -7.36 11.59
C ARG A 319 -25.67 -6.41 12.29
N GLN A 320 -25.88 -5.22 11.73
CA GLN A 320 -26.84 -4.28 12.32
C GLN A 320 -28.24 -4.89 12.36
N GLY A 321 -28.89 -4.82 13.52
CA GLY A 321 -30.20 -5.42 13.77
C GLY A 321 -30.15 -6.83 14.38
N GLU A 322 -28.98 -7.47 14.42
CA GLU A 322 -28.75 -8.75 15.10
C GLU A 322 -28.19 -8.53 16.51
N GLN A 323 -28.47 -9.46 17.42
CA GLN A 323 -27.95 -9.42 18.80
C GLN A 323 -26.65 -10.23 18.97
N GLU A 324 -26.47 -11.27 18.17
CA GLU A 324 -25.31 -12.17 18.26
C GLU A 324 -24.29 -11.80 17.17
N ALA A 325 -23.01 -12.01 17.48
CA ALA A 325 -21.93 -11.82 16.51
C ALA A 325 -21.95 -12.95 15.48
N CYS A 326 -21.93 -12.60 14.19
CA CYS A 326 -21.82 -13.56 13.11
C CYS A 326 -20.38 -14.05 12.89
N VAL A 327 -19.39 -13.30 13.36
CA VAL A 327 -17.99 -13.72 13.43
C VAL A 327 -17.44 -13.41 14.82
N THR A 328 -16.72 -14.38 15.40
CA THR A 328 -15.94 -14.22 16.63
C THR A 328 -14.58 -14.88 16.43
N VAL A 329 -13.51 -14.13 16.67
CA VAL A 329 -12.13 -14.62 16.54
C VAL A 329 -11.38 -14.29 17.83
N GLU A 330 -10.87 -15.32 18.50
CA GLU A 330 -9.91 -15.15 19.60
C GLU A 330 -8.57 -14.70 19.01
N VAL A 331 -8.04 -13.61 19.54
CA VAL A 331 -6.80 -13.02 19.06
C VAL A 331 -5.73 -13.19 20.13
N LYS A 332 -4.57 -13.70 19.74
CA LYS A 332 -3.38 -13.74 20.58
C LYS A 332 -2.52 -12.51 20.29
N GLY A 333 -2.16 -11.81 21.35
CA GLY A 333 -1.36 -10.60 21.28
C GLY A 333 0.03 -10.89 20.73
N GLN A 334 0.48 -10.05 19.82
CA GLN A 334 1.81 -10.15 19.23
C GLN A 334 2.47 -8.77 19.21
N SER A 335 3.34 -8.51 20.19
CA SER A 335 4.00 -7.22 20.40
C SER A 335 4.96 -6.78 19.28
N GLN A 336 5.23 -7.63 18.29
CA GLN A 336 6.07 -7.32 17.14
C GLN A 336 5.49 -7.81 15.79
N ALA A 337 4.21 -8.19 15.76
CA ALA A 337 3.62 -8.66 14.51
C ALA A 337 3.45 -7.52 13.52
N LYS A 338 3.89 -7.77 12.29
CA LYS A 338 3.66 -6.89 11.14
C LYS A 338 2.47 -7.44 10.35
N GLY A 339 1.66 -6.53 9.81
CA GLY A 339 0.48 -6.87 9.02
C GLY A 339 -0.82 -6.82 9.82
N ASN A 340 -1.84 -7.53 9.34
CA ASN A 340 -3.19 -7.47 9.89
C ASN A 340 -3.73 -8.88 10.16
N LEU A 341 -4.58 -9.00 11.18
CA LEU A 341 -5.53 -10.10 11.31
C LEU A 341 -6.69 -9.81 10.36
N GLU A 342 -6.93 -10.69 9.38
CA GLU A 342 -7.95 -10.49 8.35
C GLU A 342 -8.98 -11.62 8.34
N VAL A 343 -10.26 -11.24 8.29
CA VAL A 343 -11.41 -12.14 8.17
C VAL A 343 -12.08 -11.85 6.83
N ALA A 344 -12.06 -12.83 5.93
CA ALA A 344 -12.67 -12.74 4.61
C ALA A 344 -14.05 -13.42 4.56
N GLY A 345 -14.76 -13.27 3.43
CA GLY A 345 -16.04 -13.92 3.19
C GLY A 345 -17.22 -13.20 3.85
N ILE A 346 -17.10 -11.90 4.06
CA ILE A 346 -18.16 -11.07 4.64
C ILE A 346 -19.05 -10.53 3.53
N ASP A 347 -20.34 -10.83 3.57
CA ASP A 347 -21.31 -10.29 2.63
C ASP A 347 -21.51 -8.78 2.82
N GLY A 348 -21.91 -8.09 1.76
CA GLY A 348 -22.31 -6.69 1.80
C GLY A 348 -23.43 -6.43 2.81
N GLY A 349 -23.38 -5.26 3.45
CA GLY A 349 -24.36 -4.86 4.46
C GLY A 349 -23.79 -3.90 5.48
N SER A 350 -24.55 -3.68 6.57
CA SER A 350 -24.13 -2.83 7.68
C SER A 350 -23.74 -3.66 8.89
N TYR A 351 -22.59 -3.37 9.47
CA TYR A 351 -21.98 -4.14 10.55
C TYR A 351 -21.35 -3.24 11.61
N ARG A 352 -21.19 -3.81 12.79
CA ARG A 352 -20.33 -3.31 13.85
C ARG A 352 -19.20 -4.31 14.08
N MET A 353 -17.97 -3.87 13.88
CA MET A 353 -16.76 -4.61 14.22
C MET A 353 -16.18 -4.06 15.52
N VAL A 354 -15.89 -4.92 16.48
CA VAL A 354 -15.28 -4.52 17.75
C VAL A 354 -14.09 -5.43 18.04
N PHE A 355 -12.95 -4.82 18.35
CA PHE A 355 -11.82 -5.49 18.96
C PHE A 355 -11.57 -4.89 20.34
N GLU A 356 -11.51 -5.75 21.36
CA GLU A 356 -11.19 -5.37 22.73
C GLU A 356 -10.12 -6.31 23.29
N CYS A 357 -9.13 -5.73 23.96
CA CYS A 357 -8.17 -6.48 24.75
C CYS A 357 -8.88 -7.14 25.93
N GLN A 358 -8.51 -8.39 26.22
CA GLN A 358 -8.95 -9.09 27.41
C GLN A 358 -7.89 -8.93 28.50
N SER A 359 -8.35 -8.64 29.73
CA SER A 359 -7.53 -8.43 30.92
C SER A 359 -7.03 -9.73 31.54
#